data_AF-A0A0U3B252-F1
#
_entry.id   AF-A0A0U3B252-F1
#
_cell.length_a   1.000
_cell.length_b   1.000
_cell.length_c   1.000
_cell.angle_alpha   90.00
_cell.angle_beta   90.00
_cell.angle_gamma   90.00
#
_symmetry.space_group_name_H-M   'P 1'
#
loop_
_entity.id
_entity.type
_entity.pdbx_description
1 polymer ?
#
loop_
_entity_poly.entity_id
_entity_poly.type
_entity_poly.pdbx_seq_one_letter_code
_entity_poly.pdbx_strand_id
1 'polypeptide(L)'
;MKKFVKAVGALSLAALSFSAVSSTIDAGGITWDASTPANPYIADVSFQQWFTNGTYGTAGGVSTITADSAASTAPAFGASLSGVGRFSQFNDGRDQLFGTFCSNGFGTCELTFAFGGLVAVGQNQWDLSNSWLNVYVDDSLDFGPANSTAYQRYNQAQNGDLWASFTFDTFDLDSDNLNAGFVDSYLSIVEGVGNPDVVEALNFHDGWYDIFYTASSQIGSSGYSISSNGQVSQVPEPTTLAVFALGLIGLGAAARRRRA
;
A
#
# COMPACT_ATOMS: atom_id res chain seq x y z
N MET A 1 7.76 52.71 28.53
CA MET A 1 7.63 51.31 29.00
C MET A 1 6.45 50.52 28.39
N LYS A 2 5.32 51.14 27.98
CA LYS A 2 4.15 50.40 27.44
C LYS A 2 4.24 49.90 25.98
N LYS A 3 5.27 50.30 25.21
CA LYS A 3 5.45 49.87 23.80
C LYS A 3 6.38 48.66 23.61
N PHE A 4 7.17 48.30 24.62
CA PHE A 4 8.09 47.16 24.57
C PHE A 4 7.42 45.82 24.94
N VAL A 5 6.28 45.85 25.63
CA VAL A 5 5.55 44.64 26.06
C VAL A 5 4.73 44.00 24.92
N LYS A 6 4.40 44.75 23.86
CA LYS A 6 3.61 44.23 22.73
C LYS A 6 4.43 43.47 21.67
N ALA A 7 5.76 43.57 21.69
CA ALA A 7 6.63 42.89 20.74
C ALA A 7 7.03 41.47 21.17
N VAL A 8 6.88 41.13 22.46
CA VAL A 8 7.32 39.82 23.01
C VAL A 8 6.24 38.74 22.87
N GLY A 9 4.96 39.11 22.78
CA GLY A 9 3.85 38.14 22.63
C GLY A 9 3.61 37.64 21.19
N ALA A 10 4.24 38.27 20.19
CA ALA A 10 4.10 37.88 18.78
C ALA A 10 5.28 37.03 18.27
N LEU A 11 6.43 37.04 18.95
CA LEU A 11 7.60 36.22 18.59
C LEU A 11 7.55 34.80 19.18
N SER A 12 6.78 34.56 20.24
CA SER A 12 6.69 33.26 20.91
C SER A 12 5.76 32.25 20.21
N LEU A 13 4.86 32.70 19.33
CA LEU A 13 4.05 31.80 18.48
C LEU A 13 4.71 31.47 17.13
N ALA A 14 5.75 32.21 16.72
CA ALA A 14 6.52 31.88 15.51
C ALA A 14 7.63 30.84 15.78
N ALA A 15 7.98 30.62 17.04
CA ALA A 15 8.99 29.63 17.45
C ALA A 15 8.42 28.21 17.68
N LEU A 16 7.11 28.02 17.51
CA LEU A 16 6.47 26.70 17.43
C LEU A 16 6.26 26.28 15.97
N SER A 17 7.04 26.82 15.04
CA SER A 17 7.25 26.18 13.75
C SER A 17 7.85 24.80 14.04
N PHE A 18 7.00 23.81 14.23
CA PHE A 18 7.36 22.41 14.32
C PHE A 18 8.28 22.14 13.13
N SER A 19 9.56 21.89 13.41
CA SER A 19 10.37 21.12 12.48
C SER A 19 9.62 19.80 12.34
N ALA A 20 8.93 19.59 11.23
CA ALA A 20 8.41 18.29 10.85
C ALA A 20 9.64 17.39 10.64
N VAL A 21 10.14 16.81 11.73
CA VAL A 21 11.07 15.69 11.65
C VAL A 21 10.22 14.51 11.21
N SER A 22 10.38 14.09 9.96
CA SER A 22 9.90 12.81 9.47
C SER A 22 10.47 11.73 10.40
N SER A 23 9.63 11.07 11.19
CA SER A 23 10.04 9.98 12.07
C SER A 23 10.10 8.69 11.26
N THR A 24 11.22 7.98 11.32
CA THR A 24 11.29 6.64 10.75
C THR A 24 10.44 5.68 11.58
N ILE A 25 9.59 4.92 10.90
CA ILE A 25 8.82 3.80 11.44
C ILE A 25 9.58 2.52 11.10
N ASP A 26 9.65 1.59 12.04
CA ASP A 26 10.24 0.25 11.87
C ASP A 26 9.22 -0.78 12.34
N ALA A 27 8.74 -1.61 11.41
CA ALA A 27 7.79 -2.67 11.71
C ALA A 27 8.09 -3.91 10.87
N GLY A 28 8.20 -5.06 11.54
CA GLY A 28 8.43 -6.35 10.88
C GLY A 28 9.68 -6.39 10.00
N GLY A 29 10.74 -5.68 10.36
CA GLY A 29 12.00 -5.64 9.60
C GLY A 29 12.02 -4.67 8.42
N ILE A 30 10.93 -3.91 8.22
CA ILE A 30 10.80 -2.91 7.17
C ILE A 30 10.70 -1.53 7.81
N THR A 31 11.46 -0.60 7.24
CA THR A 31 11.54 0.79 7.68
C THR A 31 11.03 1.73 6.59
N TRP A 32 10.20 2.69 7.00
CA TRP A 32 9.74 3.77 6.14
C TRP A 32 9.67 5.08 6.91
N ASP A 33 9.55 6.19 6.20
CA ASP A 33 9.54 7.51 6.82
C ASP A 33 8.13 8.08 6.97
N ALA A 34 7.88 8.83 8.03
CA ALA A 34 6.62 9.53 8.26
C ALA A 34 6.62 10.90 7.58
N SER A 35 6.12 11.02 6.35
CA SER A 35 6.20 12.28 5.59
C SER A 35 5.22 13.41 6.01
N THR A 36 4.32 13.20 6.99
CA THR A 36 3.28 14.11 7.62
C THR A 36 1.91 14.27 6.91
N PRO A 37 0.79 14.64 7.60
CA PRO A 37 0.62 15.00 9.03
C PRO A 37 0.00 13.95 9.98
N ALA A 38 -0.26 12.71 9.58
CA ALA A 38 -0.48 11.64 10.58
C ALA A 38 0.11 10.26 10.24
N ASN A 39 0.41 9.96 8.96
CA ASN A 39 1.54 9.13 8.49
C ASN A 39 1.34 8.74 7.01
N PRO A 40 1.87 9.44 5.99
CA PRO A 40 1.76 8.93 4.63
C PRO A 40 2.90 7.94 4.38
N TYR A 41 2.63 6.67 4.70
CA TYR A 41 3.27 5.56 4.01
C TYR A 41 2.92 5.68 2.53
N ILE A 42 3.93 5.79 1.67
CA ILE A 42 3.78 5.70 0.22
C ILE A 42 4.83 4.73 -0.27
N ALA A 43 4.41 3.77 -1.09
CA ALA A 43 5.32 2.80 -1.66
C ALA A 43 5.01 2.53 -3.12
N ASP A 44 6.05 2.44 -3.94
CA ASP A 44 5.94 2.03 -5.34
C ASP A 44 6.10 0.51 -5.44
N VAL A 45 5.28 -0.10 -6.28
CA VAL A 45 5.30 -1.53 -6.55
C VAL A 45 5.42 -1.83 -8.03
N SER A 46 6.02 -2.98 -8.31
CA SER A 46 6.02 -3.61 -9.63
C SER A 46 5.44 -5.01 -9.52
N PHE A 47 4.67 -5.43 -10.51
CA PHE A 47 3.99 -6.72 -10.45
C PHE A 47 3.71 -7.31 -11.83
N GLN A 48 3.46 -8.62 -11.83
CA GLN A 48 2.83 -9.30 -12.94
C GLN A 48 1.47 -9.85 -12.49
N GLN A 49 0.46 -9.68 -13.33
CA GLN A 49 -0.88 -10.20 -13.09
C GLN A 49 -1.41 -11.01 -14.27
N TRP A 50 -2.40 -11.85 -14.00
CA TRP A 50 -3.09 -12.70 -14.97
C TRP A 50 -4.47 -13.09 -14.45
N PHE A 51 -5.35 -13.47 -15.37
CA PHE A 51 -6.59 -14.15 -15.00
C PHE A 51 -6.33 -15.64 -14.85
N THR A 52 -7.01 -16.30 -13.91
CA THR A 52 -6.93 -17.75 -13.69
C THR A 52 -8.29 -18.32 -13.33
N ASN A 53 -8.47 -19.62 -13.61
CA ASN A 53 -9.56 -20.44 -13.08
C ASN A 53 -9.03 -21.50 -12.08
N GLY A 54 -7.74 -21.43 -11.75
CA GLY A 54 -7.08 -22.38 -10.87
C GLY A 54 -7.40 -22.14 -9.40
N THR A 55 -7.06 -23.15 -8.59
CA THR A 55 -7.36 -23.19 -7.17
C THR A 55 -6.22 -22.58 -6.35
N TYR A 56 -6.56 -21.68 -5.42
CA TYR A 56 -5.61 -21.15 -4.44
C TYR A 56 -5.29 -22.17 -3.34
N GLY A 57 -4.10 -22.05 -2.77
CA GLY A 57 -3.64 -22.85 -1.65
C GLY A 57 -3.87 -22.13 -0.32
N THR A 58 -3.35 -22.74 0.75
CA THR A 58 -3.29 -22.11 2.07
C THR A 58 -1.95 -22.41 2.72
N ALA A 59 -1.25 -21.39 3.19
CA ALA A 59 -0.03 -21.52 3.98
C ALA A 59 -0.03 -20.44 5.07
N GLY A 60 0.45 -20.77 6.28
CA GLY A 60 0.47 -19.80 7.38
C GLY A 60 -0.91 -19.24 7.77
N GLY A 61 -2.00 -19.92 7.42
CA GLY A 61 -3.37 -19.45 7.67
C GLY A 61 -3.93 -18.46 6.63
N VAL A 62 -3.17 -18.15 5.57
CA VAL A 62 -3.60 -17.25 4.48
C VAL A 62 -3.62 -17.94 3.13
N SER A 63 -4.39 -17.39 2.19
CA SER A 63 -4.45 -17.87 0.81
C SER A 63 -3.13 -17.66 0.06
N THR A 64 -2.76 -18.61 -0.79
CA THR A 64 -1.53 -18.55 -1.59
C THR A 64 -1.75 -18.93 -3.04
N ILE A 65 -0.84 -18.51 -3.92
CA ILE A 65 -0.85 -18.97 -5.31
C ILE A 65 -0.24 -20.37 -5.36
N THR A 66 -0.84 -21.24 -6.18
CA THR A 66 -0.34 -22.58 -6.48
C THR A 66 0.04 -22.68 -7.94
N ALA A 67 0.59 -23.83 -8.36
CA ALA A 67 0.82 -24.10 -9.77
C ALA A 67 -0.47 -24.01 -10.62
N ASP A 68 -1.63 -24.31 -10.03
CA ASP A 68 -2.92 -24.24 -10.71
C ASP A 68 -3.36 -22.77 -10.89
N SER A 69 -3.35 -21.97 -9.82
CA SER A 69 -3.73 -20.55 -9.90
C SER A 69 -2.64 -19.66 -10.54
N ALA A 70 -1.42 -20.16 -10.73
CA ALA A 70 -0.38 -19.51 -11.53
C ALA A 70 -0.55 -19.72 -13.04
N ALA A 71 -1.44 -20.62 -13.46
CA ALA A 71 -1.75 -20.82 -14.87
C ALA A 71 -2.75 -19.76 -15.36
N SER A 72 -2.37 -19.02 -16.41
CA SER A 72 -3.24 -18.02 -17.02
C SER A 72 -4.40 -18.64 -17.79
N THR A 73 -5.51 -17.91 -17.83
CA THR A 73 -6.62 -18.09 -18.76
C THR A 73 -6.88 -16.79 -19.52
N ALA A 74 -7.68 -16.86 -20.58
CA ALA A 74 -8.11 -15.66 -21.28
C ALA A 74 -8.96 -14.77 -20.34
N PRO A 75 -8.79 -13.44 -20.36
CA PRO A 75 -9.62 -12.53 -19.56
C PRO A 75 -11.10 -12.72 -19.91
N ALA A 76 -11.89 -13.08 -18.90
CA ALA A 76 -13.30 -13.41 -19.06
C ALA A 76 -14.05 -13.20 -17.74
N PHE A 77 -15.35 -12.93 -17.82
CA PHE A 77 -16.19 -12.92 -16.63
C PHE A 77 -16.25 -14.32 -16.00
N GLY A 78 -16.17 -14.39 -14.68
CA GLY A 78 -16.03 -15.59 -13.87
C GLY A 78 -14.58 -15.99 -13.59
N ALA A 79 -13.60 -15.43 -14.30
CA ALA A 79 -12.19 -15.67 -14.01
C ALA A 79 -11.69 -14.77 -12.85
N SER A 80 -10.75 -15.29 -12.08
CA SER A 80 -10.14 -14.58 -10.95
C SER A 80 -8.85 -13.88 -11.39
N LEU A 81 -8.70 -12.60 -11.07
CA LEU A 81 -7.45 -11.87 -11.24
C LEU A 81 -6.49 -12.25 -10.11
N SER A 82 -5.26 -12.59 -10.48
CA SER A 82 -4.18 -12.93 -9.56
C SER A 82 -2.89 -12.24 -9.99
N GLY A 83 -1.96 -12.10 -9.06
CA GLY A 83 -0.64 -11.59 -9.40
C GLY A 83 0.38 -11.75 -8.30
N VAL A 84 1.63 -11.53 -8.68
CA VAL A 84 2.77 -11.46 -7.78
C VAL A 84 3.60 -10.23 -8.09
N GLY A 85 4.18 -9.65 -7.06
CA GLY A 85 4.96 -8.43 -7.19
C GLY A 85 5.89 -8.20 -6.03
N ARG A 86 6.49 -7.01 -6.04
CA ARG A 86 7.39 -6.54 -5.00
C ARG A 86 7.28 -5.04 -4.83
N PHE A 87 7.62 -4.60 -3.63
CA PHE A 87 7.84 -3.20 -3.31
C PHE A 87 9.24 -2.80 -3.79
N SER A 88 9.32 -1.68 -4.50
CA SER A 88 10.58 -1.15 -5.03
C SER A 88 11.10 0.05 -4.26
N GLN A 89 10.20 0.87 -3.74
CA GLN A 89 10.53 2.14 -3.09
C GLN A 89 9.46 2.53 -2.08
N PHE A 90 9.87 3.21 -1.03
CA PHE A 90 9.04 3.95 -0.08
C PHE A 90 9.38 5.44 -0.18
N ASN A 91 8.54 6.27 0.44
CA ASN A 91 8.76 7.70 0.52
C ASN A 91 10.14 8.08 1.09
N ASP A 92 10.56 9.32 0.82
CA ASP A 92 11.87 9.89 1.21
C ASP A 92 13.10 9.14 0.66
N GLY A 93 12.92 8.35 -0.41
CA GLY A 93 14.01 7.72 -1.15
C GLY A 93 14.51 6.42 -0.53
N ARG A 94 13.69 5.77 0.29
CA ARG A 94 13.96 4.41 0.76
C ARG A 94 13.67 3.42 -0.35
N ASP A 95 14.63 2.61 -0.78
CA ASP A 95 14.43 1.74 -1.93
C ASP A 95 15.10 0.38 -1.78
N GLN A 96 14.69 -0.53 -2.66
CA GLN A 96 15.17 -1.92 -2.72
C GLN A 96 16.59 -2.01 -3.28
N LEU A 97 16.97 -1.14 -4.22
CA LEU A 97 18.25 -1.20 -4.93
C LEU A 97 19.42 -0.76 -4.07
N PHE A 98 19.16 0.10 -3.07
CA PHE A 98 20.05 0.54 -2.01
C PHE A 98 19.68 -0.05 -0.65
N GLY A 99 18.67 -0.93 -0.60
CA GLY A 99 18.19 -1.66 0.58
C GLY A 99 18.01 -0.79 1.81
N THR A 100 17.51 0.42 1.62
CA THR A 100 17.34 1.43 2.69
C THR A 100 16.01 1.28 3.43
N PHE A 101 15.11 0.39 2.95
CA PHE A 101 13.92 0.00 3.73
C PHE A 101 14.13 -1.25 4.59
N CYS A 102 15.09 -2.14 4.30
CA CYS A 102 15.36 -3.27 5.20
C CYS A 102 16.09 -2.80 6.47
N SER A 103 15.56 -3.10 7.65
CA SER A 103 16.13 -2.62 8.93
C SER A 103 17.55 -3.15 9.19
N ASN A 104 17.85 -4.35 8.67
CA ASN A 104 19.16 -5.00 8.79
C ASN A 104 20.20 -4.50 7.76
N GLY A 105 19.81 -3.56 6.88
CA GLY A 105 20.71 -2.89 5.93
C GLY A 105 20.58 -3.36 4.48
N PHE A 106 21.47 -2.85 3.62
CA PHE A 106 21.43 -3.05 2.18
C PHE A 106 21.34 -4.53 1.80
N GLY A 107 20.37 -4.89 0.95
CA GLY A 107 20.29 -6.22 0.34
C GLY A 107 20.12 -7.35 1.36
N THR A 108 19.55 -7.06 2.52
CA THR A 108 19.29 -8.06 3.57
C THR A 108 17.91 -8.68 3.47
N CYS A 109 16.97 -8.00 2.80
CA CYS A 109 15.62 -8.49 2.62
C CYS A 109 15.00 -8.03 1.29
N GLU A 110 13.95 -8.72 0.86
CA GLU A 110 12.98 -8.24 -0.13
C GLU A 110 11.57 -8.30 0.42
N LEU A 111 10.73 -7.35 -0.01
CA LEU A 111 9.32 -7.29 0.35
C LEU A 111 8.49 -7.62 -0.89
N THR A 112 7.93 -8.82 -0.90
CA THR A 112 7.14 -9.38 -2.01
C THR A 112 5.68 -9.44 -1.62
N PHE A 113 4.81 -9.59 -2.62
CA PHE A 113 3.40 -9.83 -2.37
C PHE A 113 2.79 -10.74 -3.42
N ALA A 114 1.73 -11.41 -3.02
CA ALA A 114 0.83 -12.14 -3.89
C ALA A 114 -0.61 -11.69 -3.61
N PHE A 115 -1.44 -11.68 -4.66
CA PHE A 115 -2.86 -11.39 -4.52
C PHE A 115 -3.71 -12.30 -5.39
N GLY A 116 -4.98 -12.44 -5.04
CA GLY A 116 -5.93 -13.29 -5.75
C GLY A 116 -7.35 -13.13 -5.26
N GLY A 117 -8.25 -13.91 -5.85
CA GLY A 117 -9.66 -14.00 -5.45
C GLY A 117 -10.55 -12.85 -5.91
N LEU A 118 -10.06 -11.95 -6.78
CA LEU A 118 -10.85 -10.89 -7.38
C LEU A 118 -11.54 -11.41 -8.64
N VAL A 119 -12.83 -11.72 -8.56
CA VAL A 119 -13.55 -12.35 -9.67
C VAL A 119 -14.27 -11.29 -10.50
N ALA A 120 -13.94 -11.19 -11.78
CA ALA A 120 -14.66 -10.28 -12.69
C ALA A 120 -16.05 -10.85 -12.97
N VAL A 121 -17.13 -10.21 -12.50
CA VAL A 121 -18.51 -10.69 -12.72
C VAL A 121 -19.26 -9.89 -13.79
N GLY A 122 -18.67 -8.76 -14.22
CA GLY A 122 -19.16 -7.93 -15.31
C GLY A 122 -18.15 -6.83 -15.63
N GLN A 123 -18.47 -5.96 -16.60
CA GLN A 123 -17.63 -4.80 -16.90
C GLN A 123 -17.62 -3.88 -15.67
N ASN A 124 -16.43 -3.64 -15.11
CA ASN A 124 -16.22 -2.83 -13.91
C ASN A 124 -17.09 -3.31 -12.72
N GLN A 125 -17.34 -4.63 -12.64
CA GLN A 125 -18.08 -5.26 -11.54
C GLN A 125 -17.28 -6.47 -11.06
N TRP A 126 -16.96 -6.50 -9.77
CA TRP A 126 -16.06 -7.48 -9.17
C TRP A 126 -16.69 -8.10 -7.94
N ASP A 127 -16.55 -9.42 -7.80
CA ASP A 127 -16.80 -10.12 -6.55
C ASP A 127 -15.48 -10.18 -5.76
N LEU A 128 -15.49 -9.52 -4.60
CA LEU A 128 -14.33 -9.38 -3.70
C LEU A 128 -14.45 -10.24 -2.45
N SER A 129 -15.51 -11.06 -2.32
CA SER A 129 -15.82 -11.82 -1.11
C SER A 129 -14.74 -12.81 -0.68
N ASN A 130 -13.89 -13.23 -1.62
CA ASN A 130 -12.75 -14.11 -1.38
C ASN A 130 -11.42 -13.46 -1.81
N SER A 131 -11.40 -12.14 -1.97
CA SER A 131 -10.21 -11.40 -2.38
C SER A 131 -9.19 -11.31 -1.25
N TRP A 132 -7.91 -11.31 -1.62
CA TRP A 132 -6.81 -11.23 -0.66
C TRP A 132 -5.55 -10.66 -1.30
N LEU A 133 -4.73 -10.00 -0.48
CA LEU A 133 -3.37 -9.62 -0.79
C LEU A 133 -2.50 -9.91 0.43
N ASN A 134 -1.46 -10.71 0.23
CA ASN A 134 -0.52 -11.08 1.30
C ASN A 134 0.87 -10.57 0.95
N VAL A 135 1.49 -9.92 1.92
CA VAL A 135 2.84 -9.34 1.83
C VAL A 135 3.79 -10.17 2.66
N TYR A 136 4.97 -10.45 2.11
CA TYR A 136 5.98 -11.31 2.71
C TYR A 136 7.31 -10.57 2.77
N VAL A 137 7.96 -10.65 3.93
CA VAL A 137 9.36 -10.24 4.08
C VAL A 137 10.22 -11.48 3.96
N ASP A 138 11.13 -11.48 2.99
CA ASP A 138 12.08 -12.57 2.76
C ASP A 138 13.51 -12.05 2.93
N ASP A 139 14.31 -12.72 3.77
CA ASP A 139 15.73 -12.42 3.94
C ASP A 139 16.59 -13.02 2.80
N SER A 140 15.97 -13.76 1.88
CA SER A 140 16.58 -14.27 0.66
C SER A 140 16.13 -13.45 -0.57
N LEU A 141 17.09 -12.96 -1.35
CA LEU A 141 16.82 -12.12 -2.53
C LEU A 141 16.64 -12.97 -3.80
N ASP A 142 15.57 -13.75 -3.89
CA ASP A 142 15.40 -14.76 -4.95
C ASP A 142 14.19 -14.56 -5.89
N PHE A 143 13.26 -13.66 -5.57
CA PHE A 143 12.18 -13.26 -6.47
C PHE A 143 12.67 -12.42 -7.65
N GLY A 144 13.59 -11.49 -7.39
CA GLY A 144 14.15 -10.59 -8.39
C GLY A 144 13.12 -9.59 -8.95
N PRO A 145 13.31 -9.03 -10.17
CA PRO A 145 12.37 -8.06 -10.73
C PRO A 145 11.01 -8.67 -11.08
N ALA A 146 9.93 -7.95 -10.76
CA ALA A 146 8.57 -8.30 -11.19
C ALA A 146 8.34 -7.93 -12.67
N ASN A 147 8.86 -8.77 -13.56
CA ASN A 147 8.80 -8.61 -15.01
C ASN A 147 7.77 -9.55 -15.66
N SER A 148 7.77 -9.65 -16.99
CA SER A 148 6.83 -10.50 -17.75
C SER A 148 7.00 -12.02 -17.55
N THR A 149 7.88 -12.46 -16.63
CA THR A 149 8.02 -13.88 -16.24
C THR A 149 7.91 -14.10 -14.73
N ALA A 150 7.53 -13.09 -13.95
CA ALA A 150 7.39 -13.19 -12.50
C ALA A 150 6.38 -14.26 -12.06
N TYR A 151 5.36 -14.56 -12.87
CA TYR A 151 4.41 -15.66 -12.62
C TYR A 151 5.10 -17.02 -12.43
N GLN A 152 6.28 -17.24 -13.04
CA GLN A 152 7.04 -18.48 -12.87
C GLN A 152 7.71 -18.58 -11.49
N ARG A 153 7.84 -17.44 -10.81
CA ARG A 153 8.46 -17.28 -9.51
C ARG A 153 7.42 -17.03 -8.41
N TYR A 154 6.18 -17.48 -8.61
CA TYR A 154 5.11 -17.27 -7.62
C TYR A 154 5.47 -17.87 -6.25
N ASN A 155 6.26 -18.96 -6.20
CA ASN A 155 6.72 -19.54 -4.94
C ASN A 155 7.69 -18.61 -4.20
N GLN A 156 8.62 -17.95 -4.92
CA GLN A 156 9.54 -16.95 -4.37
C GLN A 156 8.83 -15.65 -3.95
N ALA A 157 7.62 -15.38 -4.45
CA ALA A 157 6.84 -14.23 -4.00
C ALA A 157 6.13 -14.48 -2.65
N GLN A 158 6.18 -15.71 -2.12
CA GLN A 158 5.38 -16.15 -0.97
C GLN A 158 6.13 -17.13 -0.04
N ASN A 159 7.45 -17.22 -0.14
CA ASN A 159 8.34 -18.09 0.65
C ASN A 159 8.91 -17.40 1.90
N GLY A 160 8.76 -16.08 2.02
CA GLY A 160 9.16 -15.32 3.20
C GLY A 160 8.18 -15.43 4.37
N ASP A 161 8.48 -14.72 5.45
CA ASP A 161 7.61 -14.59 6.60
C ASP A 161 6.43 -13.66 6.27
N LEU A 162 5.23 -14.04 6.69
CA LEU A 162 4.02 -13.24 6.47
C LEU A 162 4.13 -11.91 7.23
N TRP A 163 4.30 -10.82 6.47
CA TRP A 163 4.48 -9.47 7.00
C TRP A 163 3.14 -8.79 7.26
N ALA A 164 2.24 -8.81 6.26
CA ALA A 164 0.88 -8.27 6.38
C ALA A 164 -0.10 -9.03 5.47
N SER A 165 -1.38 -8.98 5.82
CA SER A 165 -2.48 -9.53 5.01
C SER A 165 -3.58 -8.50 4.89
N PHE A 166 -4.15 -8.39 3.69
CA PHE A 166 -5.19 -7.42 3.35
C PHE A 166 -6.34 -8.09 2.59
N THR A 167 -7.52 -7.49 2.71
CA THR A 167 -8.69 -7.78 1.87
C THR A 167 -9.05 -6.57 1.03
N PHE A 168 -9.58 -6.79 -0.18
CA PHE A 168 -10.03 -5.69 -1.02
C PHE A 168 -11.44 -5.27 -0.62
N ASP A 169 -11.61 -4.01 -0.28
CA ASP A 169 -12.93 -3.42 -0.04
C ASP A 169 -13.54 -2.89 -1.33
N THR A 170 -12.69 -2.36 -2.22
CA THR A 170 -13.09 -1.89 -3.53
C THR A 170 -12.09 -2.31 -4.59
N PHE A 171 -12.56 -2.43 -5.83
CA PHE A 171 -11.72 -2.61 -6.99
C PHE A 171 -12.41 -1.96 -8.18
N ASP A 172 -12.00 -0.74 -8.51
CA ASP A 172 -12.52 -0.01 -9.66
C ASP A 172 -11.52 -0.09 -10.80
N LEU A 173 -11.95 -0.64 -11.93
CA LEU A 173 -11.15 -0.75 -13.15
C LEU A 173 -11.65 0.31 -14.13
N ASP A 174 -10.84 1.32 -14.39
CA ASP A 174 -11.07 2.25 -15.49
C ASP A 174 -10.58 1.63 -16.80
N SER A 175 -11.50 0.94 -17.48
CA SER A 175 -11.31 0.38 -18.81
C SER A 175 -12.62 -0.02 -19.48
N ASP A 176 -12.58 -0.12 -20.81
CA ASP A 176 -13.63 -0.72 -21.63
C ASP A 176 -13.51 -2.25 -21.74
N ASN A 177 -12.45 -2.86 -21.19
CA ASN A 177 -12.23 -4.31 -21.24
C ASN A 177 -11.32 -4.80 -20.09
N LEU A 178 -11.16 -6.12 -19.97
CA LEU A 178 -10.34 -6.75 -18.92
C LEU A 178 -8.84 -6.88 -19.28
N ASN A 179 -8.41 -6.51 -20.50
CA ASN A 179 -7.04 -6.73 -20.95
C ASN A 179 -6.07 -5.62 -20.52
N ALA A 180 -6.55 -4.41 -20.25
CA ALA A 180 -5.71 -3.31 -19.81
C ALA A 180 -6.55 -2.28 -19.08
N GLY A 181 -5.94 -1.49 -18.21
CA GLY A 181 -6.62 -0.37 -17.56
C GLY A 181 -5.86 0.19 -16.39
N PHE A 182 -6.49 1.17 -15.74
CA PHE A 182 -6.07 1.72 -14.47
C PHE A 182 -6.98 1.20 -13.38
N VAL A 183 -6.42 0.90 -12.22
CA VAL A 183 -7.18 0.45 -11.06
C VAL A 183 -6.99 1.43 -9.92
N ASP A 184 -8.09 1.75 -9.27
CA ASP A 184 -8.14 2.37 -7.95
C ASP A 184 -8.79 1.38 -6.97
N SER A 185 -8.16 1.15 -5.83
CA SER A 185 -8.61 0.15 -4.86
C SER A 185 -8.35 0.60 -3.43
N TYR A 186 -9.31 0.32 -2.55
CA TYR A 186 -9.15 0.42 -1.12
C TYR A 186 -9.04 -0.97 -0.53
N LEU A 187 -8.11 -1.13 0.41
CA LEU A 187 -7.89 -2.38 1.12
C LEU A 187 -7.81 -2.12 2.62
N SER A 188 -8.28 -3.11 3.38
CA SER A 188 -8.24 -3.14 4.84
C SER A 188 -7.33 -4.27 5.30
N ILE A 189 -6.55 -4.01 6.33
CA ILE A 189 -5.68 -5.00 6.94
C ILE A 189 -6.49 -6.05 7.69
N VAL A 190 -6.05 -7.30 7.62
CA VAL A 190 -6.69 -8.41 8.35
C VAL A 190 -6.11 -8.47 9.75
N GLU A 191 -6.90 -8.04 10.73
CA GLU A 191 -6.48 -8.05 12.13
C GLU A 191 -6.07 -9.45 12.62
N GLY A 192 -4.98 -9.52 13.38
CA GLY A 192 -4.47 -10.77 13.94
C GLY A 192 -3.79 -11.70 12.94
N VAL A 193 -3.59 -11.26 11.69
CA VAL A 193 -2.91 -12.01 10.63
C VAL A 193 -1.64 -11.26 10.19
N GLY A 194 -0.51 -11.97 10.13
CA GLY A 194 0.79 -11.38 9.83
C GLY A 194 1.53 -10.89 11.08
N ASN A 195 2.44 -9.94 10.91
CA ASN A 195 3.26 -9.43 12.02
C ASN A 195 2.45 -8.41 12.86
N PRO A 196 2.33 -8.60 14.19
CA PRO A 196 1.56 -7.70 15.05
C PRO A 196 2.03 -6.24 15.02
N ASP A 197 3.34 -5.99 14.94
CA ASP A 197 3.91 -4.64 14.89
C ASP A 197 3.52 -3.95 13.58
N VAL A 198 3.41 -4.72 12.49
CA VAL A 198 2.98 -4.21 11.18
C VAL A 198 1.49 -3.94 11.18
N VAL A 199 0.68 -4.81 11.79
CA VAL A 199 -0.75 -4.58 11.96
C VAL A 199 -1.00 -3.31 12.76
N GLU A 200 -0.30 -3.12 13.88
CA GLU A 200 -0.40 -1.87 14.66
C GLU A 200 0.06 -0.65 13.86
N ALA A 201 1.11 -0.79 13.05
CA ALA A 201 1.65 0.30 12.25
C ALA A 201 0.82 0.68 11.02
N LEU A 202 -0.09 -0.18 10.55
CA LEU A 202 -0.89 0.01 9.33
C LEU A 202 -2.40 0.03 9.55
N ASN A 203 -2.91 -0.50 10.67
CA ASN A 203 -4.33 -0.49 11.01
C ASN A 203 -4.70 0.84 11.66
N PHE A 204 -5.08 1.84 10.86
CA PHE A 204 -5.41 3.17 11.36
C PHE A 204 -6.90 3.37 11.57
N HIS A 205 -7.73 2.51 10.97
CA HIS A 205 -9.16 2.70 11.00
C HIS A 205 -9.89 1.43 11.42
N ASP A 206 -10.40 1.44 12.65
CA ASP A 206 -11.40 0.47 13.10
C ASP A 206 -12.63 0.50 12.16
N GLY A 207 -12.64 -0.39 11.17
CA GLY A 207 -13.74 -0.59 10.23
C GLY A 207 -13.78 0.36 9.01
N TRP A 208 -12.67 1.01 8.63
CA TRP A 208 -12.52 1.66 7.32
C TRP A 208 -11.25 1.18 6.61
N TYR A 209 -10.99 1.69 5.40
CA TYR A 209 -9.84 1.34 4.58
C TYR A 209 -8.52 1.83 5.19
N ASP A 210 -7.48 0.99 5.14
CA ASP A 210 -6.14 1.32 5.62
C ASP A 210 -5.23 1.84 4.51
N ILE A 211 -5.30 1.20 3.35
CA ILE A 211 -4.47 1.55 2.20
C ILE A 211 -5.32 1.86 0.97
N PHE A 212 -4.84 2.83 0.21
CA PHE A 212 -5.28 3.16 -1.13
C PHE A 212 -4.21 2.72 -2.13
N TYR A 213 -4.62 1.91 -3.10
CA TYR A 213 -3.77 1.35 -4.13
C TYR A 213 -4.21 1.85 -5.50
N THR A 214 -3.26 2.38 -6.27
CA THR A 214 -3.46 2.72 -7.68
C THR A 214 -2.49 1.93 -8.54
N ALA A 215 -2.96 1.46 -9.70
CA ALA A 215 -2.12 0.65 -10.58
C ALA A 215 -2.52 0.73 -12.04
N SER A 216 -1.60 0.35 -12.91
CA SER A 216 -1.87 0.13 -14.32
C SER A 216 -1.28 -1.21 -14.77
N SER A 217 -1.97 -1.88 -15.70
CA SER A 217 -1.47 -3.12 -16.29
C SER A 217 -2.00 -3.32 -17.71
N GLN A 218 -1.26 -4.12 -18.48
CA GLN A 218 -1.67 -4.62 -19.79
C GLN A 218 -1.35 -6.12 -19.92
N ILE A 219 -2.38 -6.93 -20.14
CA ILE A 219 -2.32 -8.36 -20.43
C ILE A 219 -1.85 -8.58 -21.87
N GLY A 220 -0.79 -9.36 -22.03
CA GLY A 220 -0.26 -9.78 -23.32
C GLY A 220 -0.97 -11.00 -23.89
N SER A 221 -0.57 -11.41 -25.09
CA SER A 221 -1.15 -12.57 -25.79
C SER A 221 -0.94 -13.92 -25.06
N SER A 222 0.01 -14.00 -24.13
CA SER A 222 0.23 -15.18 -23.28
C SER A 222 -0.73 -15.28 -22.10
N GLY A 223 -1.65 -14.31 -21.93
CA GLY A 223 -2.58 -14.24 -20.79
C GLY A 223 -1.98 -13.66 -19.52
N TYR A 224 -0.68 -13.31 -19.53
CA TYR A 224 0.00 -12.63 -18.44
C TYR A 224 0.30 -11.18 -18.81
N SER A 225 0.37 -10.31 -17.82
CA SER A 225 0.74 -8.91 -18.05
C SER A 225 2.19 -8.76 -18.53
N ILE A 226 2.39 -7.81 -19.43
CA ILE A 226 3.72 -7.50 -20.00
C ILE A 226 4.38 -6.28 -19.33
N SER A 227 3.58 -5.42 -18.71
CA SER A 227 4.01 -4.26 -17.94
C SER A 227 2.95 -3.96 -16.90
N SER A 228 3.34 -3.87 -15.63
CA SER A 228 2.47 -3.38 -14.57
C SER A 228 3.25 -2.68 -13.47
N ASN A 229 2.70 -1.59 -12.98
CA ASN A 229 3.23 -0.80 -11.88
C ASN A 229 2.08 -0.24 -11.06
N GLY A 230 2.37 0.13 -9.82
CA GLY A 230 1.40 0.77 -8.96
C GLY A 230 2.04 1.50 -7.82
N GLN A 231 1.21 2.20 -7.07
CA GLN A 231 1.57 2.90 -5.87
C GLN A 231 0.56 2.58 -4.78
N VAL A 232 1.07 2.28 -3.61
CA VAL A 232 0.30 2.12 -2.37
C VAL A 232 0.51 3.39 -1.57
N SER A 233 -0.57 3.91 -0.99
CA SER A 233 -0.53 5.01 -0.05
C SER A 233 -1.47 4.73 1.11
N GLN A 234 -1.09 5.15 2.31
CA GLN A 234 -1.98 5.03 3.46
C GLN A 234 -3.11 6.06 3.40
N VAL A 235 -4.31 5.67 3.81
CA VAL A 235 -5.45 6.57 3.93
C VAL A 235 -5.29 7.42 5.21
N PRO A 236 -5.33 8.77 5.14
CA PRO A 236 -5.16 9.61 6.32
C PRO A 236 -6.35 9.55 7.31
N GLU A 237 -6.06 9.63 8.61
CA GLU A 237 -7.10 9.68 9.65
C GLU A 237 -8.01 10.94 9.54
N PRO A 238 -9.34 10.78 9.68
CA PRO A 238 -10.30 11.90 9.70
C PRO A 238 -10.03 12.93 10.81
N THR A 239 -9.44 12.50 11.92
CA THR A 239 -9.12 13.34 13.10
C THR A 239 -8.06 14.40 12.78
N THR A 240 -7.07 14.10 11.93
CA THR A 240 -6.04 15.04 11.50
C THR A 240 -6.63 16.19 10.69
N LEU A 241 -7.57 15.88 9.80
CA LEU A 241 -8.35 16.86 9.05
C LEU A 241 -9.19 17.74 9.98
N ALA A 242 -9.80 17.14 11.00
CA ALA A 242 -10.60 17.87 12.00
C ALA A 242 -9.75 18.83 12.84
N VAL A 243 -8.58 18.41 13.32
CA VAL A 243 -7.66 19.27 14.10
C VAL A 243 -7.09 20.39 13.23
N PHE A 244 -6.74 20.10 11.98
CA PHE A 244 -6.29 21.09 11.02
C PHE A 244 -7.39 22.12 10.71
N ALA A 245 -8.62 21.66 10.46
CA ALA A 245 -9.78 22.53 10.25
C ALA A 245 -10.09 23.40 11.48
N LEU A 246 -10.00 22.83 12.69
CA LEU A 246 -10.15 23.57 13.95
C LEU A 246 -9.05 24.61 14.15
N GLY A 247 -7.81 24.31 13.76
CA GLY A 247 -6.69 25.25 13.76
C GLY A 247 -6.94 26.45 12.84
N LEU A 248 -7.44 26.21 11.62
CA LEU A 248 -7.81 27.26 10.67
C LEU A 248 -8.98 28.12 11.16
N ILE A 249 -10.00 27.51 11.78
CA ILE A 249 -11.12 28.23 12.39
C ILE A 249 -10.63 29.11 13.55
N GLY A 250 -9.73 28.60 14.39
CA GLY A 250 -9.10 29.34 15.47
C GLY A 250 -8.33 30.57 14.98
N LEU A 251 -7.52 30.42 13.92
CA LEU A 251 -6.81 31.54 13.29
C LEU A 251 -7.77 32.57 12.67
N GLY A 252 -8.81 32.12 11.98
CA GLY A 252 -9.83 32.98 11.37
C GLY A 252 -10.60 33.81 12.40
N ALA A 253 -10.95 33.21 13.53
CA ALA A 253 -11.61 33.89 14.65
C ALA A 253 -10.69 34.93 15.32
N ALA A 254 -9.40 34.60 15.50
CA ALA A 254 -8.41 35.52 16.05
C ALA A 254 -8.10 36.71 15.12
N ALA A 255 -8.07 36.49 13.80
CA ALA A 255 -7.89 37.54 12.80
C ALA A 255 -9.07 38.52 12.76
N ARG A 256 -10.31 38.04 12.94
CA ARG A 256 -11.51 38.88 13.00
C ARG A 256 -11.52 39.81 14.21
N ARG A 257 -11.08 39.32 15.38
CA ARG A 257 -10.94 40.13 16.61
C ARG A 257 -9.91 41.25 16.52
N ARG A 258 -8.99 41.23 15.54
CA ARG A 258 -8.02 42.32 15.32
C ARG A 258 -8.54 43.44 14.41
N ARG A 259 -9.66 43.23 13.70
CA ARG A 259 -10.27 44.22 12.79
C ARG A 259 -11.47 44.95 13.39
N ALA A 260 -12.02 44.45 14.50
CA ALA A 260 -13.01 45.15 15.34
C ALA A 260 -12.28 45.87 16.48
#